data_AF-A0A3D1RNP9-F1
#
_entry.id   AF-A0A3D1RNP9-F1
#
_cell.length_a   1.000
_cell.length_b   1.000
_cell.length_c   1.000
_cell.angle_alpha   90.00
_cell.angle_beta   90.00
_cell.angle_gamma   90.00
#
_symmetry.space_group_name_H-M   'P 1'
#
loop_
_entity.id
_entity.type
_entity.pdbx_description
1 polymer ?
#
loop_
_entity_poly.entity_id
_entity_poly.type
_entity_poly.pdbx_seq_one_letter_code
_entity_poly.pdbx_strand_id
1 'polypeptide(L)' 'MEFTHLNEAGRARMVDVTLKPDTDRMAIAEGTIRMKAETLQAIQEGV' A
#
# COMPACT_ATOMS: atom_id res chain seq x y z
N MET A 1 20.14 -0.91 -8.55
CA MET A 1 19.45 -0.51 -7.30
C MET A 1 19.29 -1.75 -6.46
N GLU A 2 19.71 -1.70 -5.20
CA GLU A 2 19.62 -2.82 -4.26
C GLU A 2 18.31 -2.76 -3.46
N PHE A 3 17.65 -3.89 -3.22
CA PHE A 3 16.40 -3.92 -2.46
C PHE A 3 16.67 -3.83 -0.97
N THR A 4 15.99 -2.91 -0.27
CA THR A 4 16.15 -2.76 1.19
C THR A 4 15.46 -3.87 1.99
N HIS A 5 14.31 -4.36 1.51
CA HIS A 5 13.49 -5.37 2.20
C HIS A 5 13.81 -6.82 1.80
N LEU A 6 14.81 -7.03 0.94
CA LEU A 6 15.30 -8.36 0.57
C LEU A 6 16.75 -8.51 1.01
N ASN A 7 17.16 -9.72 1.35
CA ASN A 7 18.57 -10.06 1.56
C ASN A 7 19.23 -10.59 0.27
N GLU A 8 20.53 -10.89 0.32
CA GLU A 8 21.31 -11.38 -0.82
C GLU A 8 20.78 -12.69 -1.41
N ALA A 9 20.08 -13.49 -0.60
CA ALA A 9 19.41 -14.72 -1.04
C ALA A 9 17.99 -14.48 -1.60
N GLY A 10 17.56 -13.21 -1.76
CA GLY A 10 16.23 -12.84 -2.24
C GLY A 10 15.10 -13.09 -1.23
N ARG A 11 15.42 -13.38 0.02
CA ARG A 11 14.42 -13.60 1.09
C ARG A 11 14.05 -12.28 1.74
N ALA A 12 12.79 -12.15 2.15
CA ALA A 12 12.30 -10.99 2.88
C ALA A 12 13.10 -10.78 4.19
N ARG A 13 13.41 -9.51 4.48
CA ARG A 13 13.98 -9.07 5.76
C ARG A 13 13.36 -7.75 6.18
N MET A 14 13.28 -7.54 7.49
CA MET A 14 12.93 -6.24 8.04
C MET A 14 14.17 -5.34 8.01
N VAL A 15 13.99 -4.07 7.60
CA VAL A 15 15.07 -3.08 7.63
C VAL A 15 15.20 -2.56 9.06
N ASP A 16 16.42 -2.59 9.61
CA ASP A 16 16.71 -1.93 10.88
C ASP A 16 16.63 -0.41 10.70
N VAL A 17 15.78 0.23 11.50
CA VAL A 17 15.56 1.68 11.50
C VAL A 17 15.88 2.31 12.86
N THR A 18 16.50 1.57 13.78
CA THR A 18 16.73 1.97 15.18
C THR A 18 17.47 3.32 15.30
N LEU A 19 18.40 3.60 14.39
CA LEU A 19 19.18 4.84 14.40
C LEU A 19 18.51 6.00 13.67
N LYS A 20 17.31 5.81 13.10
CA LYS A 20 16.61 6.89 12.40
C LYS A 20 15.94 7.79 13.43
N PRO A 21 16.11 9.12 13.33
CA PRO A 21 15.43 10.05 14.22
C PRO A 21 13.93 10.04 13.97
N ASP A 22 13.16 10.24 15.04
CA ASP A 22 11.71 10.41 14.95
C ASP A 22 11.35 11.72 14.25
N THR A 23 10.33 11.66 13.41
CA THR A 23 9.80 12.79 12.65
C THR A 23 8.30 12.57 12.43
N ASP A 24 7.49 13.62 12.39
CA ASP A 24 6.08 13.49 12.02
C ASP A 24 5.96 13.05 10.56
N ARG A 25 5.19 11.98 10.34
CA ARG A 25 4.98 11.38 9.01
C ARG A 25 3.51 11.11 8.79
N MET A 26 3.01 11.49 7.62
CA MET A 26 1.65 11.18 7.18
C MET A 26 1.71 10.64 5.75
N ALA A 27 0.92 9.59 5.49
CA ALA A 27 0.73 9.04 4.16
C ALA A 27 -0.76 8.89 3.90
N ILE A 28 -1.21 9.28 2.70
CA ILE A 28 -2.58 9.11 2.24
C ILE A 28 -2.51 8.24 0.98
N ALA A 29 -3.32 7.18 0.93
CA ALA A 29 -3.44 6.31 -0.23
C ALA A 29 -4.90 6.31 -0.71
N GLU A 30 -5.09 6.22 -2.02
CA GLU A 30 -6.37 6.04 -2.66
C GLU A 30 -6.35 4.80 -3.57
N GLY A 31 -7.54 4.27 -3.87
CA GLY A 31 -7.72 3.15 -4.78
C GLY A 31 -9.02 3.29 -5.55
N THR A 32 -9.06 2.76 -6.76
CA THR A 32 -10.26 2.77 -7.61
C THR A 32 -10.61 1.35 -8.01
N ILE A 33 -11.90 1.01 -7.94
CA ILE A 33 -12.42 -0.25 -8.46
C ILE A 33 -13.14 0.05 -9.77
N ARG A 34 -12.69 -0.58 -10.86
CA ARG A 34 -13.41 -0.55 -12.13
C ARG A 34 -14.51 -1.60 -12.10
N MET A 35 -15.72 -1.19 -12.44
CA MET A 35 -16.90 -2.04 -12.50
C MET A 35 -17.78 -1.63 -13.67
N LYS A 36 -18.81 -2.42 -13.96
CA LYS A 36 -19.81 -2.08 -14.97
C LYS A 36 -20.73 -0.96 -14.45
N ALA A 37 -21.37 -0.23 -15.37
CA ALA A 37 -22.29 0.84 -15.00
C ALA A 37 -23.49 0.31 -14.19
N GLU A 38 -24.00 -0.87 -14.53
CA GLU A 38 -25.15 -1.48 -13.83
C GLU A 38 -24.78 -1.83 -12.38
N THR A 39 -23.53 -2.24 -12.13
CA THR A 39 -23.03 -2.52 -10.78
C THR A 39 -22.98 -1.26 -9.92
N LEU A 40 -22.51 -0.16 -10.48
CA LEU A 40 -22.50 1.12 -9.78
C LEU A 40 -23.93 1.59 -9.48
N GLN A 41 -24.84 1.44 -10.43
CA GLN A 41 -26.24 1.81 -10.26
C GLN A 41 -26.90 1.00 -9.13
N ALA A 42 -26.72 -0.32 -9.10
CA ALA A 42 -27.24 -1.16 -8.02
C ALA A 42 -26.72 -0.74 -6.63
N ILE A 43 -25.42 -0.43 -6.52
CA ILE A 43 -24.82 0.08 -5.28
C ILE A 43 -25.45 1.41 -4.86
N GLN A 44 -25.71 2.32 -5.79
CA GLN A 44 -26.33 3.62 -5.52
C GLN A 44 -27.80 3.52 -5.10
N GLU A 45 -28.53 2.56 -5.68
CA GLU A 45 -29.94 2.30 -5.37
C GLU A 45 -30.11 1.47 -4.08
N GLY A 46 -29.04 0.83 -3.59
CA GLY A 46 -29.02 0.04 -2.36
C GLY A 46 -29.69 -1.33 -2.49
N VAL A 47 -29.66 -1.92 -3.69
CA VAL A 47 -30.34 -3.19 -4.04
C VAL A 47 -29.33 -4.31 -4.28
#